data_AF-A0A497QUC1-F1
#
_entry.id   AF-A0A497QUC1-F1
#
_cell.length_a   1.000
_cell.length_b   1.000
_cell.length_c   1.000
_cell.angle_alpha   90.00
_cell.angle_beta   90.00
_cell.angle_gamma   90.00
#
_symmetry.space_group_name_H-M   'P 1'
#
loop_
_entity.id
_entity.type
_entity.pdbx_description
1 polymer ?
#
loop_
_entity_poly.entity_id
_entity_poly.type
_entity_poly.pdbx_seq_one_letter_code
_entity_poly.pdbx_strand_id
1 'polypeptide(L)' 'MDLTEGMWVAVIFNGGQRAVGHVREEYNTLYINCITEDNAVTTIRGEDVENWCEIQVNWEAAE' A
#
# COMPACT_ATOMS: atom_id res chain seq x y z
N MET A 1 13.05 7.94 4.97
CA MET A 1 12.81 7.49 3.60
C MET A 1 11.34 7.76 3.35
N ASP A 2 11.00 8.44 2.27
CA ASP A 2 9.66 8.96 2.06
C ASP A 2 8.83 7.99 1.21
N LEU A 3 7.54 7.88 1.50
CA LEU A 3 6.59 7.19 0.62
C LEU A 3 6.57 7.91 -0.73
N THR A 4 6.69 7.19 -1.84
CA THR A 4 6.63 7.76 -3.19
C THR A 4 5.61 7.05 -4.05
N GLU A 5 5.04 7.76 -5.02
CA GLU A 5 4.17 7.18 -6.04
C GLU A 5 4.83 5.98 -6.76
N GLY A 6 4.04 4.96 -7.08
CA GLY A 6 4.50 3.78 -7.83
C GLY A 6 5.05 2.65 -6.96
N MET A 7 5.24 2.88 -5.66
CA MET A 7 5.74 1.86 -4.75
C MET A 7 4.67 0.81 -4.43
N TRP A 8 5.12 -0.45 -4.28
CA TRP A 8 4.37 -1.50 -3.62
C TRP A 8 4.77 -1.57 -2.15
N VAL A 9 3.77 -1.59 -1.27
CA VAL A 9 3.97 -1.53 0.19
C VAL A 9 3.18 -2.62 0.90
N ALA A 10 3.76 -3.12 1.99
CA ALA A 10 3.03 -3.94 2.97
C ALA A 10 2.31 -3.02 3.94
N VAL A 11 1.05 -3.31 4.23
CA VAL A 11 0.28 -2.59 5.25
C VAL A 11 -0.11 -3.56 6.36
N ILE A 12 0.05 -3.12 7.60
CA ILE A 12 -0.46 -3.78 8.80
C ILE A 12 -1.45 -2.82 9.47
N PHE A 13 -2.73 -3.16 9.46
CA PHE A 13 -3.76 -2.34 10.09
C PHE A 13 -3.73 -2.50 11.62
N ASN A 14 -4.30 -1.52 12.32
CA ASN A 14 -4.58 -1.65 13.75
C ASN A 14 -5.52 -2.84 13.98
N GLY A 15 -5.03 -3.86 14.70
CA GLY A 15 -5.68 -5.16 14.85
C GLY A 15 -4.97 -6.33 14.17
N GLY A 16 -3.91 -6.05 13.40
CA GLY A 16 -2.99 -7.05 12.86
C GLY A 16 -3.36 -7.60 11.46
N GLN A 17 -4.48 -7.17 10.89
CA GLN A 17 -4.84 -7.48 9.50
C GLN A 17 -3.76 -6.96 8.55
N ARG A 18 -3.47 -7.71 7.49
CA ARG A 18 -2.42 -7.38 6.52
C ARG A 18 -3.01 -7.11 5.14
N ALA A 19 -2.32 -6.27 4.38
CA ALA A 19 -2.61 -6.04 2.98
C ALA A 19 -1.34 -5.72 2.20
N VAL A 20 -1.45 -5.87 0.89
CA VAL A 20 -0.49 -5.31 -0.07
C VAL A 20 -1.19 -4.17 -0.78
N GLY A 21 -0.49 -3.05 -0.92
CA GLY A 21 -1.04 -1.87 -1.57
C GLY A 21 -0.06 -1.21 -2.52
N HIS A 22 -0.62 -0.40 -3.42
CA HIS A 22 0.11 0.41 -4.38
C HIS A 22 -0.07 1.88 -4.04
N VAL A 23 1.04 2.61 -4.00
CA VAL A 23 1.07 4.04 -3.68
C VAL A 23 0.72 4.85 -4.93
N ARG A 24 -0.25 5.75 -4.80
CA ARG A 24 -0.66 6.70 -5.83
C ARG A 24 -0.60 8.12 -5.29
N GLU A 25 -0.37 9.11 -6.16
CA GLU A 25 -0.49 10.51 -5.80
C GLU A 25 -1.72 11.13 -6.46
N GLU A 26 -2.52 11.86 -5.68
CA GLU A 26 -3.68 12.59 -6.19
C GLU A 26 -3.73 13.96 -5.52
N TYR A 27 -3.72 15.04 -6.31
CA TYR A 27 -3.71 16.43 -5.81
C TYR A 27 -2.64 16.69 -4.72
N ASN A 28 -1.39 16.28 -4.96
CA ASN A 28 -0.26 16.38 -4.03
C ASN A 28 -0.47 15.64 -2.69
N THR A 29 -1.39 14.66 -2.66
CA THR A 29 -1.64 13.81 -1.50
C THR A 29 -1.38 12.37 -1.89
N LEU A 30 -0.57 11.67 -1.10
CA LEU A 30 -0.30 10.26 -1.30
C LEU A 30 -1.43 9.41 -0.74
N TYR A 31 -1.77 8.34 -1.44
CA TYR A 31 -2.72 7.32 -1.01
C TYR A 31 -2.16 5.93 -1.26
N ILE A 32 -2.52 4.99 -0.40
CA ILE A 32 -2.21 3.58 -0.58
C ILE A 32 -3.52 2.86 -0.87
N ASN A 33 -3.68 2.35 -2.09
CA ASN A 33 -4.79 1.47 -2.44
C ASN A 33 -4.41 0.04 -2.12
N CYS A 34 -5.14 -0.58 -1.22
CA CYS A 34 -4.82 -1.89 -0.67
C CYS A 34 -5.93 -2.88 -0.97
N ILE A 35 -5.54 -4.14 -1.15
CA ILE A 35 -6.45 -5.28 -1.14
C ILE A 35 -6.11 -6.11 0.11
N THR A 36 -7.08 -6.25 1.00
CA THR A 36 -6.95 -7.01 2.24
C THR A 36 -7.09 -8.51 2.02
N GLU A 37 -6.73 -9.32 3.03
CA GLU A 37 -6.83 -10.79 2.98
C GLU A 37 -8.25 -11.31 2.69
N ASP A 38 -9.29 -10.54 3.03
CA ASP A 38 -10.70 -10.83 2.73
C ASP A 38 -11.18 -10.25 1.39
N ASN A 39 -10.26 -9.83 0.53
CA ASN A 39 -10.51 -9.19 -0.78
C ASN A 39 -11.28 -7.87 -0.72
N ALA A 40 -11.32 -7.20 0.44
CA ALA A 40 -11.86 -5.85 0.51
C ALA A 40 -10.86 -4.84 -0.08
N VAL A 41 -11.39 -3.86 -0.81
CA VAL A 41 -10.60 -2.74 -1.32
C VAL A 41 -10.67 -1.60 -0.30
N THR A 42 -9.52 -1.09 0.10
CA THR A 42 -9.43 0.06 1.01
C THR A 42 -8.40 1.07 0.53
N THR A 43 -8.57 2.32 0.94
CA THR A 43 -7.67 3.42 0.61
C THR A 43 -7.23 4.09 1.89
N ILE A 44 -5.91 4.21 2.06
CA ILE A 44 -5.26 4.82 3.22
C ILE A 44 -4.61 6.12 2.75
N ARG A 45 -4.71 7.20 3.52
CA ARG A 45 -3.95 8.41 3.21
C ARG A 45 -2.51 8.23 3.69
N GLY A 46 -1.56 8.73 2.92
CA GLY A 46 -0.13 8.68 3.29
C GLY A 46 0.15 9.36 4.63
N GLU A 47 -0.63 10.39 5.01
CA GLU A 47 -0.52 11.09 6.30
C GLU A 47 -0.89 10.21 7.51
N ASP A 48 -1.70 9.16 7.31
CA ASP A 48 -2.13 8.23 8.36
C ASP A 48 -1.12 7.08 8.56
N VAL A 49 -0.04 7.03 7.79
CA VAL A 49 0.95 5.95 7.81
C VAL A 49 2.05 6.27 8.82
N GLU A 50 2.03 5.59 9.97
CA GLU A 50 3.06 5.78 11.00
C GLU A 50 4.41 5.14 10.62
N ASN A 51 4.39 3.99 9.96
CA ASN A 51 5.56 3.23 9.54
C ASN A 51 5.25 2.42 8.27
N TRP A 52 6.26 2.18 7.43
CA TRP A 52 6.11 1.39 6.20
C TRP A 52 7.40 0.66 5.82
N CYS A 53 7.27 -0.39 5.01
CA CYS A 53 8.39 -1.07 4.38
C CYS A 53 8.13 -1.26 2.87
N GLU A 54 9.16 -1.03 2.05
CA GLU A 54 9.12 -1.33 0.62
C GLU A 54 9.05 -2.85 0.43
N ILE A 55 8.10 -3.31 -0.38
CA ILE A 55 8.13 -4.69 -0.89
C ILE A 55 8.63 -4.65 -2.32
N GLN A 56 9.73 -5.35 -2.58
CA GLN A 56 10.11 -5.69 -3.95
C GLN A 56 9.42 -6.99 -4.35
N VAL A 57 8.44 -6.88 -5.25
CA VAL A 57 7.74 -8.03 -5.82
C VAL A 57 8.39 -8.35 -7.16
N ASN A 58 9.02 -9.52 -7.27
CA ASN A 58 9.42 -10.07 -8.55
C ASN A 58 8.25 -10.89 -9.11
N TRP A 59 7.31 -10.22 -9.79
CA TRP A 59 6.13 -10.85 -10.39
C TRP A 59 6.18 -10.73 -11.91
N GLU A 60 6.02 -11.85 -12.58
CA GLU A 60 5.75 -11.93 -14.01
C GLU A 60 4.29 -12.38 -14.17
N ALA A 61 3.55 -11.72 -15.07
CA ALA A 61 2.17 -12.13 -15.36
C ALA A 61 2.18 -13.56 -15.88
N ALA A 62 1.34 -14.42 -15.29
CA ALA A 62 1.09 -15.74 -15.86
C ALA A 62 0.41 -15.53 -17.22
N GLU A 63 1.04 -16.03 -18.29
CA GLU A 63 0.50 -16.03 -19.67
C GLU A 63 -0.83 -16.79 -19.77
#